data_AF-A0AAV2J5C9-F1
#
_entry.id   AF-A0AAV2J5C9-F1
#
_cell.length_a   1.000
_cell.length_b   1.000
_cell.length_c   1.000
_cell.angle_alpha   90.00
_cell.angle_beta   90.00
_cell.angle_gamma   90.00
#
_symmetry.space_group_name_H-M   'P 1'
#
loop_
_entity.id
_entity.type
_entity.pdbx_description
1 polymer ?
#
loop_
_entity_poly.entity_id
_entity_poly.type
_entity_poly.pdbx_seq_one_letter_code
_entity_poly.pdbx_strand_id
1 'polypeptide(L)'
;MALHYNPRLSENTVVRNTKEHDQWGSEERGGSMPFRRGQAFTLMISVERQSFRIIVNGMQAHDYRHRFQQLKQITSLEIGGDITLTSVMV
;
A
#
# COMPACT_ATOMS: atom_id res chain seq x y z
N MET A 1 -8.35 9.10 -1.28
CA MET A 1 -7.24 8.22 -0.83
C MET A 1 -6.28 8.00 -1.99
N ALA A 2 -5.08 8.57 -1.90
CA ALA A 2 -4.08 8.54 -2.97
C ALA A 2 -3.56 7.12 -3.25
N LEU A 3 -3.33 6.33 -2.19
CA LEU A 3 -2.94 4.93 -2.25
C LEU A 3 -3.76 4.14 -1.24
N HIS A 4 -4.46 3.11 -1.72
CA HIS A 4 -4.96 2.02 -0.91
C HIS A 4 -4.09 0.80 -1.17
N TYR A 5 -3.49 0.23 -0.13
CA TYR A 5 -2.62 -0.93 -0.24
C TYR A 5 -3.21 -2.06 0.60
N ASN A 6 -3.79 -3.06 -0.06
CA ASN A 6 -4.68 -4.04 0.57
C ASN A 6 -4.23 -5.48 0.30
N PRO A 7 -3.41 -6.06 1.19
CA PRO A 7 -3.07 -7.47 1.15
C PRO A 7 -4.32 -8.34 1.39
N ARG A 8 -4.66 -9.19 0.42
CA ARG A 8 -5.74 -10.17 0.51
C ARG A 8 -5.16 -11.57 0.49
N LEU A 9 -4.95 -12.15 1.67
CA LEU A 9 -4.28 -13.45 1.83
C LEU A 9 -5.07 -14.61 1.21
N SER A 10 -6.40 -14.54 1.19
CA SER A 10 -7.27 -15.53 0.54
C SER A 10 -7.10 -15.57 -0.99
N GLU A 11 -6.79 -14.42 -1.60
CA GLU A 11 -6.56 -14.27 -3.05
C GLU A 11 -5.06 -14.37 -3.41
N ASN A 12 -4.19 -14.57 -2.42
CA ASN A 12 -2.73 -14.51 -2.57
C ASN A 12 -2.25 -13.28 -3.36
N THR A 13 -2.87 -12.12 -3.11
CA THR A 13 -2.69 -10.91 -3.93
C THR A 13 -2.66 -9.68 -3.04
N VAL A 14 -1.84 -8.69 -3.42
CA VAL A 14 -1.94 -7.33 -2.87
C VAL A 14 -2.64 -6.44 -3.88
N VAL A 15 -3.85 -5.99 -3.55
CA VAL A 15 -4.62 -5.06 -4.37
C VAL A 15 -4.17 -3.63 -4.05
N ARG A 16 -3.82 -2.85 -5.08
CA ARG A 16 -3.59 -1.42 -4.96
C ARG A 16 -4.57 -0.62 -5.78
N ASN A 17 -5.03 0.50 -5.23
CA ASN A 17 -5.95 1.38 -5.94
C ASN A 17 -5.90 2.81 -5.39
N THR A 18 -6.59 3.72 -6.07
CA THR A 18 -6.86 5.09 -5.64
C THR A 18 -8.38 5.24 -5.51
N LYS A 19 -8.82 5.97 -4.48
CA LYS A 19 -10.23 6.36 -4.29
C LYS A 19 -10.35 7.87 -4.39
N GLU A 20 -11.06 8.38 -5.39
CA GLU A 20 -11.33 9.81 -5.60
C GLU A 20 -12.84 10.03 -5.67
N HIS A 21 -13.34 11.07 -5.01
CA HIS A 21 -14.79 11.35 -4.93
C HIS A 21 -15.62 10.13 -4.50
N ASP A 22 -15.10 9.38 -3.52
CA ASP A 22 -15.68 8.12 -3.03
C ASP A 22 -15.85 7.00 -4.07
N GLN A 23 -15.21 7.11 -5.22
CA GLN A 23 -15.19 6.07 -6.26
C GLN A 23 -13.81 5.43 -6.36
N TRP A 24 -13.81 4.10 -6.51
CA TRP A 24 -12.59 3.33 -6.75
C TRP A 24 -12.21 3.38 -8.24
N GLY A 25 -10.92 3.54 -8.51
CA GLY A 25 -10.38 3.37 -9.86
C GLY A 25 -10.17 1.90 -10.24
N SER A 26 -9.39 1.66 -11.29
CA SER A 26 -8.99 0.30 -11.69
C SER A 26 -7.95 -0.30 -10.74
N GLU A 27 -8.20 -1.51 -10.26
CA GLU A 27 -7.28 -2.22 -9.37
C GLU A 27 -5.97 -2.62 -10.07
N GLU A 28 -4.85 -2.52 -9.35
CA GLU A 28 -3.59 -3.16 -9.72
C GLU A 28 -3.37 -4.39 -8.82
N ARG A 29 -3.24 -5.56 -9.45
CA ARG A 29 -3.15 -6.86 -8.77
C ARG A 29 -1.82 -7.60 -9.02
N GLY A 30 -0.96 -7.10 -9.90
CA GLY A 30 0.30 -7.77 -10.26
C GLY A 30 1.38 -7.68 -9.19
N GLY A 31 2.31 -8.63 -9.19
CA GLY A 31 3.39 -8.76 -8.20
C GLY A 31 3.21 -9.99 -7.31
N SER A 32 4.23 -10.33 -6.51
CA SER A 32 4.15 -11.43 -5.55
C SER A 32 3.46 -11.00 -4.25
N MET A 33 2.98 -11.96 -3.47
CA MET A 33 2.42 -11.73 -2.14
C MET A 33 3.55 -11.75 -1.09
N PRO A 34 3.89 -10.61 -0.45
CA PRO A 34 5.01 -10.55 0.50
C PRO A 34 4.58 -10.85 1.94
N PHE A 35 3.27 -11.00 2.21
CA PHE A 35 2.73 -11.22 3.55
C PHE A 35 2.28 -12.67 3.76
N ARG A 36 2.42 -13.15 4.99
CA ARG A 36 1.98 -14.49 5.41
C ARG A 36 1.24 -14.39 6.75
N ARG A 37 0.21 -15.23 6.95
CA ARG A 37 -0.56 -15.28 8.21
C ARG A 37 0.40 -15.54 9.39
N GLY A 38 0.23 -14.76 10.46
CA GLY A 38 1.00 -14.90 11.70
C GLY A 38 2.47 -14.49 11.62
N GLN A 39 2.95 -14.00 10.48
CA GLN A 39 4.33 -13.53 10.33
C GLN A 39 4.40 -12.01 10.54
N ALA A 40 5.39 -11.59 11.33
CA ALA A 40 5.72 -10.18 11.45
C ALA A 40 6.27 -9.64 10.12
N PHE A 41 6.07 -8.35 9.88
CA PHE A 41 6.64 -7.66 8.73
C PHE A 41 6.99 -6.22 9.05
N THR A 42 7.94 -5.67 8.28
CA THR A 42 8.15 -4.23 8.17
C THR A 42 7.62 -3.76 6.83
N LEU A 43 6.90 -2.63 6.83
CA LEU A 43 6.38 -2.00 5.63
C LEU A 43 6.91 -0.57 5.58
N MET A 44 7.56 -0.24 4.46
CA MET A 44 8.01 1.12 4.16
C MET A 44 7.39 1.55 2.84
N ILE A 45 6.83 2.77 2.84
CA ILE A 45 6.26 3.40 1.66
C ILE A 45 7.06 4.68 1.41
N SER A 46 7.87 4.69 0.35
CA SER A 46 8.61 5.87 -0.09
C SER A 46 7.80 6.61 -1.16
N VAL A 47 7.71 7.94 -1.05
CA VAL A 47 7.10 8.78 -2.07
C VAL A 47 8.20 9.23 -3.04
N GLU A 48 8.30 8.53 -4.16
CA GLU A 48 9.23 8.87 -5.24
C GLU A 48 8.60 9.88 -6.20
N ARG A 49 9.40 10.40 -7.15
CA ARG A 49 8.94 11.41 -8.12
C ARG A 49 7.72 10.97 -8.94
N GLN A 50 7.60 9.69 -9.28
CA GLN A 50 6.57 9.17 -10.20
C GLN A 50 5.64 8.12 -9.57
N SER A 51 5.99 7.58 -8.41
CA SER A 51 5.27 6.48 -7.78
C SER A 51 5.44 6.47 -6.27
N PHE A 52 4.56 5.74 -5.59
CA PHE A 52 4.88 5.16 -4.29
C PHE A 52 5.72 3.91 -4.53
N ARG A 53 6.86 3.80 -3.85
CA ARG A 53 7.68 2.59 -3.80
C ARG A 53 7.39 1.87 -2.49
N ILE A 54 6.95 0.61 -2.58
CA ILE A 54 6.56 -0.20 -1.44
C ILE A 54 7.60 -1.28 -1.18
N ILE A 55 8.15 -1.27 0.02
CA ILE A 55 9.20 -2.18 0.48
C ILE A 55 8.65 -2.97 1.65
N VAL A 56 8.74 -4.30 1.58
CA VAL A 56 8.33 -5.22 2.64
C VAL A 56 9.54 -6.04 3.07
N ASN A 57 9.85 -6.05 4.37
CA ASN A 57 11.00 -6.76 4.93
C ASN A 57 12.32 -6.42 4.23
N GLY A 58 12.51 -5.15 3.88
CA GLY A 58 13.73 -4.65 3.20
C GLY A 58 13.81 -4.95 1.70
N MET A 59 12.84 -5.69 1.13
CA MET A 59 12.78 -6.00 -0.30
C MET A 59 11.69 -5.19 -1.00
N GLN A 60 11.97 -4.64 -2.18
CA GLN A 60 10.95 -3.95 -2.97
C GLN A 60 9.89 -4.95 -3.43
N ALA A 61 8.64 -4.70 -3.03
CA ALA A 61 7.51 -5.56 -3.32
C ALA A 61 6.68 -5.03 -4.50
N HIS A 62 6.36 -3.73 -4.49
CA HIS A 62 5.53 -3.11 -5.52
C HIS A 62 5.92 -1.65 -5.77
N ASP A 63 5.60 -1.16 -6.96
CA ASP A 63 5.52 0.26 -7.27
C ASP A 63 4.07 0.59 -7.65
N TYR A 64 3.61 1.78 -7.25
CA TYR A 64 2.30 2.30 -7.61
C TYR A 64 2.43 3.70 -8.18
N ARG A 65 2.19 3.86 -9.49
CA ARG A 65 2.29 5.17 -10.15
C ARG A 65 1.29 6.15 -9.55
N HIS A 66 1.74 7.39 -9.36
CA HIS A 66 0.89 8.45 -8.82
C HIS A 66 -0.30 8.70 -9.75
N ARG A 67 -1.51 8.35 -9.29
CA ARG A 67 -2.77 8.75 -9.94
C ARG A 67 -3.21 10.11 -9.41
N PHE A 68 -3.10 10.30 -8.10
CA PHE A 68 -3.28 11.60 -7.43
C PHE A 68 -1.99 12.42 -7.48
N GLN A 69 -2.05 13.65 -8.02
CA GLN A 69 -0.85 14.46 -8.32
C GLN A 69 -0.48 15.47 -7.23
N GLN A 70 -1.44 15.88 -6.39
CA GLN A 70 -1.24 16.90 -5.36
C GLN A 70 -0.60 16.29 -4.10
N LEU A 71 0.58 15.67 -4.23
CA LEU A 71 1.22 14.85 -3.18
C LEU A 71 1.32 15.54 -1.82
N LYS A 72 1.50 16.87 -1.79
CA LYS A 72 1.56 17.67 -0.55
C LYS A 72 0.25 17.69 0.26
N GLN A 73 -0.88 17.33 -0.35
CA GLN A 73 -2.17 17.24 0.32
C GLN A 73 -2.38 15.89 1.02
N ILE A 74 -1.49 14.92 0.81
CA ILE A 74 -1.53 13.63 1.49
C ILE A 74 -0.98 13.81 2.91
N THR A 75 -1.87 13.93 3.89
CA THR A 75 -1.53 14.23 5.28
C THR A 75 -2.05 13.19 6.28
N SER A 76 -2.76 12.18 5.78
CA SER A 76 -3.44 11.18 6.61
C SER A 76 -2.95 9.77 6.26
N LEU A 77 -2.73 8.96 7.30
CA LEU A 77 -2.43 7.54 7.21
C LEU A 77 -3.51 6.78 7.98
N GLU A 78 -4.12 5.80 7.32
CA GLU A 78 -5.09 4.89 7.92
C GLU A 78 -4.57 3.47 7.84
N ILE A 79 -4.61 2.74 8.96
CA ILE A 79 -4.22 1.34 9.05
C ILE A 79 -5.38 0.59 9.70
N GLY A 80 -5.87 -0.45 9.04
CA GLY A 80 -6.99 -1.26 9.53
C GLY A 80 -6.98 -2.67 8.96
N GLY A 81 -7.94 -3.47 9.40
CA GLY A 81 -8.07 -4.89 9.06
C GLY A 81 -7.39 -5.82 10.05
N ASP A 82 -7.14 -7.06 9.62
CA ASP A 82 -6.64 -8.15 10.46
C ASP A 82 -5.11 -8.05 10.68
N ILE A 83 -4.68 -7.06 11.46
CA ILE A 83 -3.28 -6.80 11.76
C ILE A 83 -3.08 -6.43 13.24
N THR A 84 -1.95 -6.87 13.81
CA THR A 84 -1.43 -6.31 15.06
C THR A 84 -0.35 -5.28 14.72
N LEU A 85 -0.62 -4.01 15.04
CA LEU A 85 0.31 -2.92 14.80
C LEU A 85 1.28 -2.76 15.98
N THR A 86 2.59 -2.81 15.71
CA THR A 86 3.63 -2.66 16.74
C THR A 86 4.19 -1.24 16.82
N SER A 87 4.40 -0.58 15.68
CA SER A 87 4.95 0.77 15.60
C SER A 87 4.64 1.43 14.26
N VAL A 88 4.53 2.76 14.26
CA VAL A 88 4.43 3.59 13.05
C VAL A 88 5.45 4.71 13.15
N MET A 89 6.16 4.97 12.05
CA MET A 89 7.06 6.12 11.88
C MET A 89 6.65 6.83 10.59
N VAL A 90 6.47 8.15 10.66
CA VAL A 90 6.06 9.02 9.54
C VAL A 90 6.97 10.24 9.45
#